data_AF-A0A0P1MQN5-F1
#
_entry.id   AF-A0A0P1MQN5-F1
#
_cell.length_a   1.000
_cell.length_b   1.000
_cell.length_c   1.000
_cell.angle_alpha   90.00
_cell.angle_beta   90.00
_cell.angle_gamma   90.00
#
_symmetry.space_group_name_H-M   'P 1'
#
loop_
_entity.id
_entity.type
_entity.pdbx_description
1 polymer ?
#
loop_
_entity_poly.entity_id
_entity_poly.type
_entity_poly.pdbx_seq_one_letter_code
_entity_poly.pdbx_strand_id
1 'polypeptide(L)'
;MQVKVFLDVDNDSHRRRIEYVLKNFSLVYGIEFDIVSSIDDVSNNEPLIYYGSNFVRRDKSISIGKSTQAIELFERRKSYDELYEIATIHFVNLKTPLVPVEFEGFKLPVFFVTGEPIFEVDDFLRINFDILSCAFYFLSSWDERVKVKRDDFGRFPDDENLLVKLGVSDLPIVNFYFFILKKFLEKIDVVSKQRDWEGKNFAVCLTHDVDVLRKWSPFGVYNEIVNKFIMGREEIQKRRERFAKFLYYFLKGYDPYREGMGKIFEFENKFGVKSTFFLKSGGATKYDARYKWDEFMFGFVRKLKENGFEIGLHPSFDAFDKIELMRNEKEKILEFVGSNVFGVRQHYLRYNFKITPFIQSELGFKYDSTLGFTSRQGFRCGYAFPFKIFDVDGNVEMEIYEIPIVFMDAVYQYGKNVKSIEEILSEVVKLLRVVKVFGGVMTVLFHNTVYDEFDSWGWDFVYEEFVKLALEEGAFVGSCEEIIDLFETK
;
A
#
# COMPACT_ATOMS: atom_id res chain seq x y z
N MET A 1 -16.32 -17.51 -19.16
CA MET A 1 -15.41 -18.38 -19.94
C MET A 1 -14.10 -18.41 -19.18
N GLN A 2 -13.62 -19.60 -18.82
CA GLN A 2 -12.38 -19.76 -18.05
C GLN A 2 -11.19 -19.76 -19.01
N VAL A 3 -10.10 -19.10 -18.64
CA VAL A 3 -8.86 -19.07 -19.43
C VAL A 3 -7.98 -20.25 -19.03
N LYS A 4 -7.66 -21.13 -19.96
CA LYS A 4 -6.73 -22.23 -19.71
C LYS A 4 -5.31 -21.69 -19.60
N VAL A 5 -4.52 -22.24 -18.70
CA VAL A 5 -3.13 -21.84 -18.49
C VAL A 5 -2.27 -23.09 -18.43
N PHE A 6 -1.32 -23.22 -19.36
CA PHE A 6 -0.29 -24.25 -19.30
C PHE A 6 1.03 -23.63 -18.86
N LEU A 7 1.56 -24.13 -17.74
CA LEU A 7 2.83 -23.68 -17.16
C LEU A 7 3.93 -24.71 -17.47
N ASP A 8 4.75 -24.44 -18.48
CA ASP A 8 5.89 -25.27 -18.90
C ASP A 8 7.12 -25.00 -18.01
N VAL A 9 6.99 -25.38 -16.74
CA VAL A 9 7.99 -25.19 -15.70
C VAL A 9 8.07 -26.41 -14.77
N ASP A 10 9.25 -27.01 -14.73
CA ASP A 10 9.54 -28.16 -13.87
C ASP A 10 9.83 -27.75 -12.41
N ASN A 11 10.19 -26.49 -12.18
CA ASN A 11 10.44 -25.97 -10.84
C ASN A 11 9.10 -25.63 -10.16
N ASP A 12 8.66 -26.50 -9.25
CA ASP A 12 7.41 -26.34 -8.47
C ASP A 12 7.37 -25.03 -7.68
N SER A 13 8.52 -24.56 -7.18
CA SER A 13 8.60 -23.30 -6.45
C SER A 13 8.19 -22.14 -7.35
N HIS A 14 8.80 -22.07 -8.53
CA HIS A 14 8.50 -21.07 -9.55
C HIS A 14 7.06 -21.19 -10.05
N ARG A 15 6.55 -22.40 -10.27
CA ARG A 15 5.14 -22.62 -10.66
C ARG A 15 4.18 -21.91 -9.71
N ARG A 16 4.33 -22.10 -8.39
CA ARG A 16 3.46 -21.46 -7.39
C ARG A 16 3.56 -19.93 -7.38
N ARG A 17 4.75 -19.38 -7.65
CA ARG A 17 4.94 -17.92 -7.78
C ARG A 17 4.13 -17.37 -8.95
N ILE A 18 4.10 -18.08 -10.08
CA ILE A 18 3.31 -17.71 -11.25
C ILE A 18 1.80 -17.82 -10.97
N GLU A 19 1.37 -18.91 -10.33
CA GLU A 19 -0.03 -19.09 -9.92
C GLU A 19 -0.51 -17.98 -8.97
N TYR A 20 0.34 -17.56 -8.02
CA TYR A 20 0.05 -16.42 -7.13
C TYR A 20 -0.16 -15.10 -7.90
N VAL A 21 0.65 -14.83 -8.92
CA VAL A 21 0.49 -13.64 -9.76
C VAL A 21 -0.81 -13.69 -10.57
N LEU A 22 -1.13 -14.85 -11.17
CA LEU A 22 -2.37 -15.05 -11.91
C LEU A 22 -3.60 -14.91 -11.00
N LYS A 23 -3.51 -15.35 -9.74
CA LYS A 23 -4.56 -15.13 -8.75
C LYS A 23 -4.77 -13.64 -8.47
N ASN A 24 -3.70 -12.86 -8.30
CA ASN A 24 -3.80 -11.41 -8.12
C ASN A 24 -4.37 -10.73 -9.37
N PHE A 25 -3.96 -11.14 -10.58
CA PHE A 25 -4.56 -10.66 -11.83
C PHE A 25 -6.07 -10.96 -11.89
N SER A 26 -6.46 -12.18 -11.50
CA SER A 26 -7.86 -12.61 -11.44
C SER A 26 -8.69 -11.69 -10.53
N LEU A 27 -8.15 -11.34 -9.36
CA LEU A 27 -8.78 -10.41 -8.42
C LEU A 27 -8.92 -8.98 -8.98
N VAL A 28 -8.10 -8.56 -9.94
CA VAL A 28 -8.21 -7.21 -10.54
C VAL A 28 -9.23 -7.17 -11.68
N TYR A 29 -9.29 -8.24 -12.49
CA TYR A 29 -10.02 -8.25 -13.76
C TYR A 29 -11.16 -9.27 -13.87
N GLY A 30 -11.46 -10.01 -12.80
CA GLY A 30 -12.56 -10.97 -12.76
C GLY A 30 -12.40 -12.13 -13.76
N ILE A 31 -11.15 -12.46 -14.13
CA ILE A 31 -10.85 -13.55 -15.07
C ILE A 31 -10.51 -14.80 -14.28
N GLU A 32 -11.27 -15.87 -14.50
CA GLU A 32 -10.97 -17.18 -13.90
C GLU A 32 -9.95 -17.94 -14.76
N PHE A 33 -8.90 -18.43 -14.12
CA PHE A 33 -7.88 -19.26 -14.75
C PHE A 33 -8.08 -20.74 -14.40
N ASP A 34 -7.76 -21.62 -15.34
CA ASP A 34 -7.71 -23.07 -15.14
C ASP A 34 -6.30 -23.57 -15.47
N ILE A 35 -5.57 -24.06 -14.46
CA ILE A 35 -4.21 -24.57 -14.69
C ILE A 35 -4.32 -26.01 -15.23
N VAL A 36 -3.87 -26.23 -16.47
CA VAL A 36 -3.93 -27.54 -17.13
C VAL A 36 -2.59 -28.29 -17.04
N SER A 37 -2.66 -29.62 -17.03
CA SER A 37 -1.49 -30.51 -17.00
C SER A 37 -0.81 -30.70 -18.35
N SER A 38 -1.56 -30.59 -19.44
CA SER A 38 -1.04 -30.67 -20.81
C SER A 38 -1.74 -29.66 -21.70
N ILE A 39 -1.02 -29.19 -22.72
CA ILE A 39 -1.60 -28.34 -23.75
C ILE A 39 -2.59 -29.10 -24.65
N ASP A 40 -2.42 -30.42 -24.76
CA ASP A 40 -3.28 -31.30 -25.54
C ASP A 40 -4.68 -31.44 -24.92
N ASP A 41 -4.81 -31.12 -23.63
CA ASP A 41 -6.09 -31.13 -22.89
C ASP A 41 -6.97 -29.91 -23.22
N VAL A 42 -6.44 -28.92 -23.95
CA VAL A 42 -7.13 -27.66 -24.26
C VAL A 42 -7.63 -27.69 -25.70
N SER A 43 -8.91 -27.40 -25.93
CA SER A 43 -9.46 -27.34 -27.29
C SER A 43 -9.00 -26.08 -28.04
N ASN A 44 -8.98 -26.13 -29.38
CA ASN A 44 -8.49 -25.00 -30.20
C ASN A 44 -9.30 -23.71 -30.05
N ASN A 45 -10.54 -23.80 -29.58
CA ASN A 45 -11.45 -22.67 -29.42
C ASN A 45 -11.42 -22.09 -28.00
N GLU A 46 -10.70 -22.71 -27.06
CA GLU A 46 -10.54 -22.20 -25.70
C GLU A 46 -9.38 -21.19 -25.63
N PRO A 47 -9.55 -20.07 -24.91
CA PRO A 47 -8.46 -19.14 -24.66
C PRO A 47 -7.37 -19.81 -23.81
N LEU A 48 -6.12 -19.73 -24.27
CA LEU A 48 -4.97 -20.35 -23.65
C LEU A 48 -3.87 -19.31 -23.35
N ILE A 49 -3.35 -19.30 -22.14
CA ILE A 49 -2.03 -18.75 -21.84
C ILE A 49 -1.04 -19.92 -21.80
N TYR A 50 -0.05 -19.89 -22.69
CA TYR A 50 1.12 -20.76 -22.63
C TYR A 50 2.26 -19.97 -21.98
N TYR A 51 2.77 -20.46 -20.86
CA TYR A 51 3.94 -19.90 -20.18
C TYR A 51 5.11 -20.87 -20.32
N GLY A 52 6.13 -20.53 -21.11
CA GLY A 52 7.21 -21.45 -21.42
C GLY A 52 8.33 -20.84 -22.24
N SER A 53 9.38 -21.62 -22.51
CA SER A 53 10.55 -21.16 -23.29
C SER A 53 10.33 -21.32 -24.80
N ASN A 54 9.43 -22.21 -25.20
CA ASN A 54 9.05 -22.40 -26.59
C ASN A 54 7.90 -21.46 -26.97
N PHE A 55 7.62 -21.36 -28.27
CA PHE A 55 6.43 -20.66 -28.74
C PHE A 55 5.36 -21.68 -29.12
N VAL A 56 4.12 -21.43 -28.72
CA VAL A 56 2.99 -22.24 -29.17
C VAL A 56 2.08 -21.39 -30.06
N ARG A 57 1.83 -21.89 -31.27
CA ARG A 57 0.95 -21.26 -32.25
C ARG A 57 -0.43 -21.88 -32.23
N ARG A 58 -1.41 -21.17 -31.67
CA ARG A 58 -2.85 -21.49 -31.76
C ARG A 58 -3.65 -20.19 -31.87
N ASP A 59 -4.81 -20.25 -32.51
CA ASP A 59 -5.63 -19.06 -32.82
C ASP A 59 -6.04 -18.25 -31.59
N LYS A 60 -6.35 -18.92 -30.47
CA LYS A 60 -6.73 -18.29 -29.20
C LYS A 60 -5.67 -18.47 -28.11
N SER A 61 -4.40 -18.32 -28.47
CA SER A 61 -3.29 -18.46 -27.51
C SER A 61 -2.46 -17.19 -27.34
N ILE A 62 -2.01 -16.97 -26.11
CA ILE A 62 -0.97 -16.01 -25.74
C ILE A 62 0.24 -16.81 -25.28
N SER A 63 1.41 -16.55 -25.86
CA SER A 63 2.67 -17.12 -25.40
C SER A 63 3.44 -16.11 -24.54
N ILE A 64 3.74 -16.46 -23.30
CA ILE A 64 4.56 -15.68 -22.37
C ILE A 64 5.91 -16.38 -22.20
N GLY A 65 7.00 -15.65 -22.46
CA GLY A 65 8.35 -16.17 -22.31
C GLY A 65 8.71 -16.45 -20.85
N LYS A 66 8.96 -17.72 -20.53
CA LYS A 66 9.53 -18.12 -19.23
C LYS A 66 11.03 -17.79 -19.20
N SER A 67 11.46 -17.05 -18.18
CA SER A 67 12.86 -16.66 -18.05
C SER A 67 13.64 -17.57 -17.10
N THR A 68 14.73 -18.15 -17.60
CA THR A 68 15.69 -18.89 -16.76
C THR A 68 16.43 -17.97 -15.79
N GLN A 69 16.62 -16.69 -16.14
CA GLN A 69 17.21 -15.69 -15.24
C GLN A 69 16.30 -15.40 -14.04
N ALA A 70 14.98 -15.33 -14.25
CA ALA A 70 14.03 -15.16 -13.15
C ALA A 70 14.09 -16.35 -12.18
N ILE A 71 14.07 -17.57 -12.73
CA ILE A 71 14.20 -18.80 -11.93
C ILE A 71 15.52 -18.79 -11.16
N GLU A 72 16.65 -18.53 -11.83
CA GLU A 72 17.96 -18.46 -11.19
C GLU A 72 17.99 -17.44 -10.05
N LEU A 73 17.47 -16.22 -10.28
CA LEU A 73 17.43 -15.15 -9.29
C LEU A 73 16.65 -15.57 -8.05
N PHE A 74 15.46 -16.15 -8.24
CA PHE A 74 14.62 -16.55 -7.13
C PHE A 74 15.21 -17.73 -6.35
N GLU A 75 15.74 -18.74 -7.05
CA GLU A 75 16.33 -19.92 -6.40
C GLU A 75 17.64 -19.60 -5.67
N ARG A 76 18.43 -18.66 -6.19
CA ARG A 76 19.65 -18.18 -5.54
C ARG A 76 19.38 -17.20 -4.40
N ARG A 77 18.14 -16.72 -4.22
CA ARG A 77 17.76 -15.74 -3.20
C ARG A 77 18.62 -14.47 -3.27
N LYS A 78 18.76 -13.94 -4.49
CA LYS A 78 19.56 -12.75 -4.78
C LYS A 78 18.69 -11.60 -5.26
N SER A 79 19.11 -10.36 -4.99
CA SER A 79 18.45 -9.21 -5.61
C SER A 79 18.85 -9.08 -7.08
N TYR A 80 18.05 -8.33 -7.85
CA TYR A 80 18.34 -8.13 -9.27
C TYR A 80 19.72 -7.49 -9.47
N ASP A 81 20.04 -6.47 -8.67
CA ASP A 81 21.32 -5.74 -8.71
C ASP A 81 22.52 -6.50 -8.14
N GLU A 82 22.32 -7.67 -7.52
CA GLU A 82 23.42 -8.59 -7.15
C GLU A 82 23.83 -9.51 -8.32
N LEU A 83 22.89 -9.88 -9.19
CA LEU A 83 23.13 -10.83 -10.30
C LEU A 83 23.27 -10.14 -11.66
N TYR A 84 22.59 -9.02 -11.84
CA TYR A 84 22.47 -8.34 -13.12
C TYR A 84 22.68 -6.83 -12.95
N GLU A 85 23.24 -6.19 -13.97
CA GLU A 85 23.41 -4.74 -13.94
C GLU A 85 22.06 -4.05 -14.13
N ILE A 86 21.71 -3.08 -13.28
CA ILE A 86 20.46 -2.29 -13.42
C ILE A 86 20.36 -1.65 -14.82
N ALA A 87 21.49 -1.29 -15.43
CA ALA A 87 21.55 -0.75 -16.79
C ALA A 87 21.04 -1.73 -17.88
N THR A 88 20.94 -3.02 -17.58
CA THR A 88 20.38 -4.04 -18.50
C THR A 88 18.86 -4.08 -18.49
N ILE A 89 18.19 -3.34 -17.61
CA ILE A 89 16.73 -3.27 -17.59
C ILE A 89 16.26 -2.56 -18.85
N HIS A 90 15.41 -3.24 -19.61
CA HIS A 90 14.87 -2.71 -20.85
C HIS A 90 13.76 -1.70 -20.52
N PHE A 91 13.79 -0.53 -21.15
CA PHE A 91 12.72 0.46 -21.04
C PHE A 91 11.91 0.48 -22.31
N VAL A 92 10.75 -0.16 -22.26
CA VAL A 92 9.90 -0.37 -23.43
C VAL A 92 8.90 0.75 -23.53
N ASN A 93 8.95 1.48 -24.64
CA ASN A 93 8.05 2.61 -24.88
C ASN A 93 6.67 2.07 -25.27
N LEU A 94 5.70 2.19 -24.36
CA LEU A 94 4.36 1.68 -24.57
C LEU A 94 3.52 2.65 -25.41
N LYS A 95 2.65 2.08 -26.24
CA LYS A 95 1.65 2.78 -27.03
C LYS A 95 0.28 2.16 -26.84
N THR A 96 -0.75 2.97 -26.99
CA THR A 96 -2.14 2.50 -27.04
C THR A 96 -2.27 1.40 -28.12
N PRO A 97 -2.94 0.26 -27.85
CA PRO A 97 -3.79 -0.02 -26.70
C PRO A 97 -3.11 -0.74 -25.53
N LEU A 98 -1.79 -0.98 -25.56
CA LEU A 98 -1.06 -1.73 -24.51
C LEU A 98 -0.78 -0.91 -23.25
N VAL A 99 -1.17 0.36 -23.23
CA VAL A 99 -1.09 1.26 -22.09
C VAL A 99 -2.36 2.12 -22.07
N PRO A 100 -2.86 2.56 -20.89
CA PRO A 100 -3.90 3.57 -20.85
C PRO A 100 -3.48 4.85 -21.55
N VAL A 101 -4.43 5.58 -22.13
CA VAL A 101 -4.17 6.76 -22.97
C VAL A 101 -3.44 7.85 -22.17
N GLU A 102 -3.74 7.97 -20.88
CA GLU A 102 -3.13 8.90 -19.93
C GLU A 102 -1.62 8.68 -19.76
N PHE A 103 -1.13 7.50 -20.11
CA PHE A 103 0.27 7.09 -20.00
C PHE A 103 0.90 6.75 -21.36
N GLU A 104 0.35 7.26 -22.47
CA GLU A 104 0.97 7.08 -23.78
C GLU A 104 2.40 7.63 -23.79
N GLY A 105 3.35 6.83 -24.30
CA GLY A 105 4.77 7.16 -24.27
C GLY A 105 5.48 6.80 -22.96
N PHE A 106 4.78 6.20 -22.00
CA PHE A 106 5.40 5.67 -20.79
C PHE A 106 6.43 4.59 -21.13
N LYS A 107 7.59 4.68 -20.49
CA LYS A 107 8.68 3.72 -20.63
C LYS A 107 8.59 2.69 -19.51
N LEU A 108 7.96 1.57 -19.80
CA LEU A 108 7.81 0.46 -18.87
C LEU A 108 9.18 -0.21 -18.62
N PRO A 109 9.63 -0.32 -17.36
CA PRO A 109 10.78 -1.18 -17.05
C PRO A 109 10.40 -2.63 -17.26
N VAL A 110 11.21 -3.34 -18.02
CA VAL A 110 11.07 -4.76 -18.35
C VAL A 110 12.34 -5.49 -17.94
N PHE A 111 12.15 -6.51 -17.12
CA PHE A 111 13.18 -7.41 -16.64
C PHE A 111 12.98 -8.78 -17.30
N PHE A 112 13.98 -9.65 -17.21
CA PHE A 112 13.83 -11.05 -17.63
C PHE A 112 13.38 -11.21 -19.09
N VAL A 113 13.99 -10.44 -19.99
CA VAL A 113 13.75 -10.51 -21.43
C VAL A 113 14.11 -11.91 -21.95
N THR A 114 13.25 -12.48 -22.78
CA THR A 114 13.43 -13.80 -23.39
C THR A 114 13.58 -13.75 -24.91
N GLY A 115 13.37 -12.58 -25.53
CA GLY A 115 13.53 -12.38 -26.97
C GLY A 115 13.13 -10.98 -27.44
N GLU A 116 13.26 -10.74 -28.75
CA GLU A 116 12.82 -9.52 -29.41
C GLU A 116 11.97 -9.87 -30.65
N PRO A 117 10.96 -9.06 -31.03
CA PRO A 117 10.54 -7.84 -30.33
C PRO A 117 9.83 -8.16 -28.99
N ILE A 118 9.91 -7.28 -27.99
CA ILE A 118 9.28 -7.51 -26.67
C ILE A 118 7.79 -7.90 -26.76
N PHE A 119 7.05 -7.30 -27.69
CA PHE A 119 5.66 -7.64 -27.97
C PHE A 119 5.50 -7.99 -29.45
N GLU A 120 4.91 -9.15 -29.73
CA GLU A 120 4.37 -9.51 -31.03
C GLU A 120 2.84 -9.53 -30.87
N VAL A 121 2.11 -8.74 -31.68
CA VAL A 121 0.65 -8.53 -31.53
C VAL A 121 -0.15 -8.66 -32.83
N ASP A 122 0.52 -8.90 -33.96
CA ASP A 122 -0.09 -8.93 -35.30
C ASP A 122 -0.45 -10.36 -35.70
N ASP A 123 0.56 -11.16 -36.08
CA ASP A 123 0.37 -12.57 -36.51
C ASP A 123 0.30 -13.55 -35.33
N PHE A 124 0.86 -13.14 -34.19
CA PHE A 124 1.01 -13.92 -32.98
C PHE A 124 0.79 -13.02 -31.78
N LEU A 125 0.28 -13.58 -30.69
CA LEU A 125 0.22 -12.89 -29.41
C LEU A 125 1.33 -13.43 -28.51
N ARG A 126 2.47 -12.75 -28.52
CA ARG A 126 3.65 -13.15 -27.76
C ARG A 126 4.19 -12.00 -26.91
N ILE A 127 4.53 -12.33 -25.67
CA ILE A 127 5.21 -11.46 -24.72
C ILE A 127 6.60 -12.06 -24.48
N ASN A 128 7.63 -11.41 -25.02
CA ASN A 128 9.03 -11.88 -25.02
C ASN A 128 9.81 -11.42 -23.78
N PHE A 129 9.14 -11.40 -22.64
CA PHE A 129 9.75 -11.30 -21.32
C PHE A 129 8.84 -11.98 -20.30
N ASP A 130 9.42 -12.32 -19.17
CA ASP A 130 8.69 -12.98 -18.10
C ASP A 130 7.88 -11.99 -17.27
N ILE A 131 6.77 -11.53 -17.86
CA ILE A 131 5.87 -10.53 -17.26
C ILE A 131 5.30 -10.98 -15.91
N LEU A 132 5.10 -12.29 -15.74
CA LEU A 132 4.56 -12.87 -14.50
C LEU A 132 5.64 -12.90 -13.41
N SER A 133 6.89 -13.27 -13.73
CA SER A 133 8.01 -13.15 -12.78
C SER A 133 8.34 -11.70 -12.43
N CYS A 134 8.22 -10.76 -13.37
CA CYS A 134 8.37 -9.32 -13.10
C CYS A 134 7.32 -8.85 -12.08
N ALA A 135 6.06 -9.24 -12.26
CA ALA A 135 5.00 -8.93 -11.30
C ALA A 135 5.26 -9.58 -9.93
N PHE A 136 5.68 -10.85 -9.90
CA PHE A 136 6.02 -11.55 -8.65
C PHE A 136 7.13 -10.85 -7.87
N TYR A 137 8.17 -10.37 -8.56
CA TYR A 137 9.30 -9.66 -7.93
C TYR A 137 8.82 -8.50 -7.03
N PHE A 138 7.90 -7.68 -7.55
CA PHE A 138 7.38 -6.53 -6.82
C PHE A 138 6.29 -6.90 -5.80
N LEU A 139 5.34 -7.77 -6.15
CA LEU A 139 4.29 -8.23 -5.23
C LEU A 139 4.86 -8.96 -4.01
N SER A 140 5.94 -9.71 -4.20
CA SER A 140 6.63 -10.38 -3.09
C SER A 140 7.54 -9.44 -2.29
N SER A 141 7.74 -8.19 -2.73
CA SER A 141 8.74 -7.25 -2.18
C SER A 141 10.12 -7.90 -2.09
N TRP A 142 10.55 -8.54 -3.19
CA TRP A 142 11.68 -9.45 -3.23
C TRP A 142 12.97 -8.85 -2.65
N ASP A 143 13.30 -7.62 -3.05
CA ASP A 143 14.48 -6.88 -2.57
C ASP A 143 14.59 -6.86 -1.04
N GLU A 144 13.48 -6.62 -0.34
CA GLU A 144 13.47 -6.46 1.11
C GLU A 144 13.77 -7.76 1.86
N ARG A 145 13.50 -8.89 1.19
CA ARG A 145 13.71 -10.24 1.73
C ARG A 145 15.14 -10.72 1.59
N VAL A 146 15.82 -10.32 0.51
CA VAL A 146 17.16 -10.81 0.16
C VAL A 146 18.26 -9.81 0.53
N LYS A 147 17.99 -8.51 0.51
CA LYS A 147 18.97 -7.48 0.90
C LYS A 147 19.03 -7.32 2.42
N VAL A 148 20.26 -7.20 2.92
CA VAL A 148 20.55 -7.09 4.36
C VAL A 148 20.50 -5.65 4.87
N LYS A 149 20.73 -4.64 4.02
CA LYS A 149 20.80 -3.22 4.43
C LYS A 149 19.51 -2.78 5.13
N ARG A 150 19.67 -2.07 6.26
CA ARG A 150 18.58 -1.47 7.04
C ARG A 150 18.95 -0.04 7.43
N ASP A 151 17.94 0.79 7.62
CA ASP A 151 18.13 2.15 8.17
C ASP A 151 18.29 2.15 9.70
N ASP A 152 18.42 3.33 10.30
CA ASP A 152 18.62 3.51 11.74
C ASP A 152 17.45 2.98 12.61
N PHE A 153 16.29 2.73 12.00
CA PHE A 153 15.11 2.17 12.65
C PHE A 153 14.91 0.68 12.31
N GLY A 154 15.86 0.06 11.61
CA GLY A 154 15.78 -1.35 11.22
C GLY A 154 14.82 -1.61 10.05
N ARG A 155 14.46 -0.59 9.27
CA ARG A 155 13.55 -0.68 8.12
C ARG A 155 14.32 -0.91 6.84
N PHE A 156 13.66 -1.45 5.82
CA PHE A 156 14.24 -1.50 4.49
C PHE A 156 14.32 -0.07 3.91
N PRO A 157 15.51 0.44 3.54
CA PRO A 157 15.65 1.80 3.07
C PRO A 157 14.96 2.03 1.72
N ASP A 158 14.25 3.15 1.57
CA ASP A 158 13.55 3.49 0.33
C ASP A 158 14.51 3.52 -0.89
N ASP A 159 15.77 3.94 -0.72
CA ASP A 159 16.79 4.00 -1.78
C ASP A 159 17.28 2.63 -2.26
N GLU A 160 17.01 1.56 -1.51
CA GLU A 160 17.33 0.19 -1.91
C GLU A 160 16.25 -0.47 -2.76
N ASN A 161 15.04 0.09 -2.78
CA ASN A 161 13.92 -0.41 -3.57
C ASN A 161 14.17 -0.18 -5.07
N LEU A 162 14.01 -1.23 -5.89
CA LEU A 162 14.29 -1.15 -7.32
C LEU A 162 13.42 -0.13 -8.07
N LEU A 163 12.15 0.06 -7.70
CA LEU A 163 11.28 1.07 -8.30
C LEU A 163 11.80 2.49 -8.04
N VAL A 164 12.39 2.70 -6.85
CA VAL A 164 13.03 3.96 -6.49
C VAL A 164 14.31 4.18 -7.30
N LYS A 165 15.17 3.16 -7.42
CA LYS A 165 16.40 3.22 -8.24
C LYS A 165 16.09 3.50 -9.72
N LEU A 166 14.96 3.02 -10.22
CA LEU A 166 14.50 3.23 -11.59
C LEU A 166 13.73 4.54 -11.81
N GLY A 167 13.41 5.27 -10.73
CA GLY A 167 12.68 6.54 -10.82
C GLY A 167 11.22 6.39 -11.24
N VAL A 168 10.59 5.26 -10.93
CA VAL A 168 9.18 4.96 -11.28
C VAL A 168 8.33 4.56 -10.07
N SER A 169 8.79 4.89 -8.85
CA SER A 169 8.10 4.54 -7.60
C SER A 169 6.74 5.21 -7.41
N ASP A 170 6.44 6.24 -8.20
CA ASP A 170 5.14 6.93 -8.25
C ASP A 170 4.13 6.25 -9.18
N LEU A 171 4.48 5.09 -9.77
CA LEU A 171 3.62 4.32 -10.66
C LEU A 171 3.46 2.87 -10.17
N PRO A 172 2.25 2.28 -10.28
CA PRO A 172 2.02 0.89 -9.93
C PRO A 172 2.43 -0.02 -11.09
N ILE A 173 3.73 -0.26 -11.24
CA ILE A 173 4.33 -1.03 -12.35
C ILE A 173 3.68 -2.41 -12.57
N VAL A 174 3.29 -3.11 -11.51
CA VAL A 174 2.57 -4.39 -11.61
C VAL A 174 1.22 -4.22 -12.32
N ASN A 175 0.51 -3.13 -12.05
CA ASN A 175 -0.76 -2.83 -12.71
C ASN A 175 -0.58 -2.51 -14.20
N PHE A 176 0.56 -1.93 -14.61
CA PHE A 176 0.89 -1.82 -16.04
C PHE A 176 1.12 -3.19 -16.68
N TYR A 177 1.84 -4.11 -16.02
CA TYR A 177 2.00 -5.48 -16.51
C TYR A 177 0.64 -6.20 -16.65
N PHE A 178 -0.22 -6.05 -15.65
CA PHE A 178 -1.57 -6.62 -15.68
C PHE A 178 -2.41 -5.98 -16.79
N PHE A 179 -2.32 -4.67 -17.00
CA PHE A 179 -3.02 -4.01 -18.09
C PHE A 179 -2.60 -4.55 -19.46
N ILE A 180 -1.29 -4.78 -19.67
CA ILE A 180 -0.78 -5.39 -20.91
C ILE A 180 -1.36 -6.80 -21.10
N LEU A 181 -1.28 -7.66 -20.08
CA LEU A 181 -1.82 -9.02 -20.18
C LEU A 181 -3.34 -9.02 -20.43
N LYS A 182 -4.09 -8.11 -19.79
CA LYS A 182 -5.52 -7.88 -20.07
C LYS A 182 -5.76 -7.56 -21.54
N LYS A 183 -4.94 -6.69 -22.15
CA LYS A 183 -5.06 -6.30 -23.55
C LYS A 183 -4.76 -7.45 -24.52
N PHE A 184 -3.81 -8.31 -24.17
CA PHE A 184 -3.56 -9.54 -24.91
C PHE A 184 -4.74 -10.52 -24.78
N LEU A 185 -5.34 -10.64 -23.61
CA LEU A 185 -6.53 -11.48 -23.37
C LEU A 185 -7.77 -10.99 -24.14
N GLU A 186 -7.98 -9.67 -24.20
CA GLU A 186 -9.05 -9.06 -25.00
C GLU A 186 -8.90 -9.37 -26.50
N LYS A 187 -7.67 -9.53 -27.02
CA LYS A 187 -7.43 -9.92 -28.41
C LYS A 187 -7.83 -11.37 -28.75
N ILE A 188 -8.02 -12.23 -27.75
CA ILE A 188 -8.53 -13.61 -27.92
C ILE A 188 -9.95 -13.78 -27.38
N ASP A 189 -10.73 -12.68 -27.40
CA ASP A 189 -12.14 -12.59 -26.99
C ASP A 189 -12.40 -12.89 -25.50
N VAL A 190 -11.40 -12.73 -24.63
CA VAL A 190 -11.61 -12.83 -23.18
C VAL A 190 -12.09 -11.49 -22.65
N VAL A 191 -13.32 -11.47 -22.14
CA VAL A 191 -13.91 -10.30 -21.50
C VAL A 191 -13.35 -10.17 -20.08
N SER A 192 -12.79 -9.01 -19.77
CA SER A 192 -12.38 -8.63 -18.41
C SER A 192 -13.40 -7.67 -17.80
N LYS A 193 -13.58 -7.75 -16.49
CA LYS A 193 -14.37 -6.79 -15.71
C LYS A 193 -13.46 -6.15 -14.68
N GLN A 194 -13.27 -4.84 -14.77
CA GLN A 194 -12.55 -4.09 -13.74
C GLN A 194 -13.26 -4.22 -12.40
N ARG A 195 -12.50 -4.22 -11.31
CA ARG A 195 -13.04 -4.29 -9.95
C ARG A 195 -14.04 -3.15 -9.72
N ASP A 196 -15.19 -3.52 -9.14
CA ASP A 196 -16.24 -2.61 -8.73
C ASP A 196 -16.11 -2.32 -7.24
N TRP A 197 -16.27 -1.05 -6.86
CA TRP A 197 -16.21 -0.57 -5.48
C TRP A 197 -17.55 0.08 -5.12
N GLU A 198 -18.60 -0.73 -4.96
CA GLU A 198 -19.99 -0.28 -4.78
C GLU A 198 -20.49 0.66 -5.89
N GLY A 199 -20.33 0.23 -7.14
CA GLY A 199 -20.68 1.02 -8.32
C GLY A 199 -19.69 2.14 -8.64
N LYS A 200 -18.52 2.16 -7.98
CA LYS A 200 -17.40 3.06 -8.28
C LYS A 200 -16.26 2.32 -8.97
N ASN A 201 -15.49 3.03 -9.78
CA ASN A 201 -14.42 2.44 -10.60
C ASN A 201 -13.08 2.31 -9.85
N PHE A 202 -12.92 2.98 -8.71
CA PHE A 202 -11.72 2.94 -7.87
C PHE A 202 -12.08 3.35 -6.43
N ALA A 203 -11.15 3.17 -5.50
CA ALA A 203 -11.37 3.50 -4.10
C ALA A 203 -10.21 4.29 -3.44
N VAL A 204 -10.53 4.91 -2.32
CA VAL A 204 -9.60 5.52 -1.37
C VAL A 204 -9.81 4.85 -0.02
N CYS A 205 -8.71 4.37 0.56
CA CYS A 205 -8.69 3.83 1.91
C CYS A 205 -8.19 4.91 2.87
N LEU A 206 -9.08 5.49 3.68
CA LEU A 206 -8.74 6.55 4.64
C LEU A 206 -8.27 5.93 5.96
N THR A 207 -7.09 6.36 6.41
CA THR A 207 -6.52 5.84 7.66
C THR A 207 -5.87 6.92 8.49
N HIS A 208 -5.92 6.74 9.81
CA HIS A 208 -5.30 7.64 10.78
C HIS A 208 -4.46 6.88 11.81
N ASP A 209 -3.21 7.31 11.98
CA ASP A 209 -2.36 6.83 13.07
C ASP A 209 -2.52 7.75 14.28
N VAL A 210 -2.90 7.18 15.42
CA VAL A 210 -3.06 7.92 16.68
C VAL A 210 -1.79 7.79 17.51
N ASP A 211 -0.78 8.56 17.12
CA ASP A 211 0.52 8.60 17.79
C ASP A 211 0.52 9.44 19.06
N VAL A 212 -0.35 10.44 19.12
CA VAL A 212 -0.49 11.34 20.27
C VAL A 212 -1.96 11.59 20.56
N LEU A 213 -2.33 11.49 21.84
CA LEU A 213 -3.73 11.65 22.24
C LEU A 213 -4.03 13.01 22.89
N ARG A 214 -3.01 13.65 23.48
CA ARG A 214 -3.14 14.93 24.19
C ARG A 214 -1.97 15.83 23.90
N LYS A 215 -2.26 17.07 23.49
CA LYS A 215 -1.23 18.10 23.35
C LYS A 215 -0.86 18.65 24.72
N TRP A 216 -1.84 18.91 25.59
CA TRP A 216 -1.64 19.48 26.91
C TRP A 216 -1.32 18.45 27.99
N SER A 217 -0.39 17.54 27.69
CA SER A 217 0.29 16.74 28.71
C SER A 217 1.26 17.63 29.52
N PRO A 218 1.76 17.21 30.69
CA PRO A 218 2.76 17.98 31.44
C PRO A 218 3.98 18.36 30.59
N PHE A 219 4.42 17.46 29.70
CA PHE A 219 5.50 17.73 28.76
C PHE A 219 5.09 18.73 27.67
N GLY A 220 3.89 18.61 27.10
CA GLY A 220 3.42 19.55 26.07
C GLY A 220 3.23 20.97 26.61
N VAL A 221 2.70 21.12 27.83
CA VAL A 221 2.61 22.41 28.52
C VAL A 221 4.01 23.00 28.77
N TYR A 222 4.95 22.19 29.27
CA TYR A 222 6.34 22.60 29.42
C TYR A 222 6.95 23.05 28.08
N ASN A 223 6.71 22.28 27.01
CA ASN A 223 7.22 22.59 25.69
C ASN A 223 6.67 23.93 25.15
N GLU A 224 5.38 24.21 25.31
CA GLU A 224 4.80 25.49 24.91
C GLU A 224 5.37 26.67 25.71
N ILE A 225 5.45 26.55 27.04
CA ILE A 225 5.90 27.66 27.90
C ILE A 225 7.41 27.88 27.75
N VAL A 226 8.20 26.83 27.92
CA VAL A 226 9.66 26.94 28.01
C VAL A 226 10.29 26.93 26.64
N ASN A 227 10.07 25.88 25.85
CA ASN A 227 10.80 25.71 24.59
C ASN A 227 10.30 26.64 23.48
N LYS A 228 8.97 26.80 23.35
CA LYS A 228 8.37 27.61 22.29
C LYS A 228 8.24 29.08 22.70
N PHE A 229 7.73 29.38 23.89
CA PHE A 229 7.54 30.77 24.31
C PHE A 229 8.78 31.43 24.89
N ILE A 230 9.51 30.84 25.86
CA ILE A 230 10.68 31.49 26.50
C ILE A 230 11.96 31.34 25.67
N MET A 231 12.27 30.12 25.21
CA MET A 231 13.50 29.77 24.50
C MET A 231 13.31 29.73 22.97
N GLY A 232 12.11 30.06 22.47
CA GLY A 232 11.78 30.01 21.05
C GLY A 232 12.69 30.93 20.22
N ARG A 233 13.07 30.44 19.04
CA ARG A 233 13.94 31.18 18.09
C ARG A 233 13.16 32.06 17.12
N GLU A 234 11.83 31.96 17.11
CA GLU A 234 10.96 32.78 16.28
C GLU A 234 10.87 34.23 16.79
N GLU A 235 10.31 35.10 15.96
CA GLU A 235 10.03 36.49 16.31
C GLU A 235 9.13 36.58 17.56
N ILE A 236 9.41 37.57 18.41
CA ILE A 236 8.72 37.72 19.69
C ILE A 236 7.20 37.90 19.54
N GLN A 237 6.75 38.53 18.45
CA GLN A 237 5.33 38.69 18.17
C GLN A 237 4.66 37.34 17.90
N LYS A 238 5.22 36.50 17.01
CA LYS A 238 4.72 35.15 16.72
C LYS A 238 4.68 34.28 17.98
N ARG A 239 5.73 34.36 18.81
CA ARG A 239 5.79 33.67 20.11
C ARG A 239 4.65 34.11 21.03
N ARG A 240 4.37 35.41 21.12
CA ARG A 240 3.26 35.95 21.94
C ARG A 240 1.89 35.53 21.41
N GLU A 241 1.69 35.55 20.10
CA GLU A 241 0.45 35.09 19.46
C GLU A 241 0.20 33.61 19.74
N ARG A 242 1.21 32.75 19.53
CA ARG A 242 1.14 31.32 19.87
C ARG A 242 0.87 31.11 21.36
N PHE A 243 1.53 31.86 22.23
CA PHE A 243 1.34 31.74 23.68
C PHE A 243 -0.05 32.19 24.14
N ALA A 244 -0.58 33.28 23.58
CA ALA A 244 -1.95 33.71 23.84
C ALA A 244 -2.97 32.67 23.39
N LYS A 245 -2.76 32.04 22.23
CA LYS A 245 -3.56 30.91 21.76
C LYS A 245 -3.48 29.71 22.69
N PHE A 246 -2.28 29.34 23.14
CA PHE A 246 -2.08 28.31 24.15
C PHE A 246 -2.88 28.61 25.43
N LEU A 247 -2.75 29.82 25.99
CA LEU A 247 -3.49 30.22 27.18
C LEU A 247 -5.01 30.15 26.98
N TYR A 248 -5.51 30.59 25.81
CA TYR A 248 -6.93 30.48 25.48
C TYR A 248 -7.42 29.03 25.51
N TYR A 249 -6.73 28.12 24.80
CA TYR A 249 -7.09 26.69 24.78
C TYR A 249 -6.99 26.08 26.19
N PHE A 250 -5.88 26.34 26.88
CA PHE A 250 -5.62 25.77 28.20
C PHE A 250 -6.64 26.22 29.25
N LEU A 251 -6.97 27.52 29.31
CA LEU A 251 -7.96 28.06 30.25
C LEU A 251 -9.40 27.63 29.95
N LYS A 252 -9.72 27.33 28.69
CA LYS A 252 -11.01 26.76 28.29
C LYS A 252 -11.11 25.25 28.49
N GLY A 253 -9.99 24.58 28.83
CA GLY A 253 -9.94 23.12 28.94
C GLY A 253 -9.98 22.41 27.57
N TYR A 254 -9.69 23.13 26.48
CA TYR A 254 -9.61 22.57 25.13
C TYR A 254 -8.23 21.96 24.91
N ASP A 255 -8.19 20.76 24.32
CA ASP A 255 -6.96 20.12 23.86
C ASP A 255 -6.98 20.08 22.32
N PRO A 256 -6.00 20.67 21.61
CA PRO A 256 -6.00 20.75 20.16
C PRO A 256 -6.15 19.40 19.45
N TYR A 257 -5.61 18.31 20.02
CA TYR A 257 -5.77 16.98 19.41
C TYR A 257 -7.19 16.46 19.63
N ARG A 258 -7.80 16.72 20.80
CA ARG A 258 -9.23 16.42 21.02
C ARG A 258 -10.15 17.18 20.08
N GLU A 259 -9.94 18.48 19.95
CA GLU A 259 -10.75 19.34 19.08
C GLU A 259 -10.55 18.96 17.61
N GLY A 260 -9.31 18.70 17.21
CA GLY A 260 -8.98 18.23 15.87
C GLY A 260 -9.65 16.91 15.51
N MET A 261 -9.69 15.95 16.44
CA MET A 261 -10.42 14.70 16.23
C MET A 261 -11.93 14.92 16.09
N GLY A 262 -12.51 15.88 16.84
CA GLY A 262 -13.89 16.32 16.63
C GLY A 262 -14.14 16.83 15.21
N LYS A 263 -13.22 17.64 14.68
CA LYS A 263 -13.28 18.15 13.30
C LYS A 263 -13.18 17.03 12.26
N ILE A 264 -12.32 16.02 12.46
CA ILE A 264 -12.27 14.82 11.60
C ILE A 264 -13.64 14.15 11.56
N PHE A 265 -14.26 13.91 12.72
CA PHE A 265 -15.56 13.22 12.78
C PHE A 265 -16.66 14.03 12.09
N GLU A 266 -16.72 15.33 12.36
CA GLU A 266 -17.68 16.23 11.71
C GLU A 266 -17.51 16.24 10.19
N PHE A 267 -16.26 16.32 9.72
CA PHE A 267 -15.92 16.30 8.30
C PHE A 267 -16.28 14.97 7.63
N GLU A 268 -15.80 13.84 8.15
CA GLU A 268 -16.04 12.54 7.54
C GLU A 268 -17.55 12.18 7.56
N ASN A 269 -18.25 12.47 8.65
CA ASN A 269 -19.71 12.27 8.73
C ASN A 269 -20.47 13.15 7.74
N LYS A 270 -20.05 14.40 7.54
CA LYS A 270 -20.69 15.30 6.57
C LYS A 270 -20.63 14.75 5.14
N PHE A 271 -19.54 14.06 4.80
CA PHE A 271 -19.36 13.45 3.47
C PHE A 271 -19.78 11.97 3.41
N GLY A 272 -20.22 11.38 4.53
CA GLY A 272 -20.64 9.99 4.60
C GLY A 272 -19.49 8.99 4.39
N VAL A 273 -18.25 9.39 4.69
CA VAL A 273 -17.06 8.54 4.58
C VAL A 273 -16.63 8.03 5.96
N LYS A 274 -15.85 6.96 5.97
CA LYS A 274 -15.27 6.39 7.20
C LYS A 274 -13.80 6.11 7.02
N SER A 275 -13.07 6.16 8.12
CA SER A 275 -11.65 5.87 8.20
C SER A 275 -11.35 4.82 9.26
N THR A 276 -10.17 4.21 9.13
CA THR A 276 -9.58 3.33 10.15
C THR A 276 -8.65 4.10 11.05
N PHE A 277 -8.83 4.02 12.36
CA PHE A 277 -7.93 4.60 13.36
C PHE A 277 -7.05 3.51 13.98
N PHE A 278 -5.74 3.58 13.77
CA PHE A 278 -4.77 2.66 14.36
C PHE A 278 -4.32 3.19 15.73
N LEU A 279 -4.64 2.43 16.79
CA LEU A 279 -4.33 2.80 18.18
C LEU A 279 -3.24 1.91 18.77
N LYS A 280 -2.24 2.52 19.39
CA LYS A 280 -1.27 1.85 20.26
C LYS A 280 -1.88 1.23 21.52
N SER A 281 -1.31 0.11 21.92
CA SER A 281 -1.69 -0.55 23.17
C SER A 281 -0.54 -0.95 24.07
N GLY A 282 0.70 -0.73 23.65
CA GLY A 282 1.87 -1.01 24.46
C GLY A 282 3.07 -0.13 24.12
N GLY A 283 4.23 -0.61 24.55
CA GLY A 283 5.50 0.06 24.32
C GLY A 283 6.05 0.79 25.55
N ALA A 284 7.36 0.74 25.68
CA ALA A 284 8.12 1.43 26.73
C ALA A 284 9.36 2.13 26.17
N THR A 285 9.57 2.07 24.85
CA THR A 285 10.72 2.68 24.21
C THR A 285 10.52 4.20 24.14
N LYS A 286 11.58 4.92 23.74
CA LYS A 286 11.48 6.36 23.47
C LYS A 286 10.67 6.70 22.22
N TYR A 287 10.40 5.71 21.35
CA TYR A 287 9.64 5.88 20.12
C TYR A 287 8.14 5.67 20.35
N ASP A 288 7.77 4.95 21.40
CA ASP A 288 6.37 4.63 21.69
C ASP A 288 5.57 5.83 22.19
N ALA A 289 4.28 5.82 21.87
CA ALA A 289 3.35 6.79 22.44
C ALA A 289 3.17 6.53 23.93
N ARG A 290 3.06 7.61 24.71
CA ARG A 290 2.90 7.55 26.17
C ARG A 290 1.47 7.85 26.62
N TYR A 291 0.47 7.62 25.77
CA TYR A 291 -0.90 7.93 26.16
C TYR A 291 -1.39 7.02 27.27
N LYS A 292 -2.12 7.62 28.22
CA LYS A 292 -2.72 6.91 29.33
C LYS A 292 -4.06 6.33 28.91
N TRP A 293 -4.31 5.12 29.37
CA TRP A 293 -5.58 4.41 29.19
C TRP A 293 -6.56 4.85 30.27
N ASP A 294 -6.92 6.13 30.23
CA ASP A 294 -7.78 6.80 31.20
C ASP A 294 -9.08 7.32 30.53
N GLU A 295 -9.92 8.05 31.27
CA GLU A 295 -11.23 8.51 30.79
C GLU A 295 -11.17 9.30 29.47
N PHE A 296 -10.04 9.94 29.15
CA PHE A 296 -9.88 10.61 27.87
C PHE A 296 -9.80 9.59 26.73
N MET A 297 -9.00 8.53 26.89
CA MET A 297 -8.90 7.47 25.90
C MET A 297 -10.21 6.69 25.78
N PHE A 298 -10.89 6.43 26.91
CA PHE A 298 -12.23 5.82 26.89
C PHE A 298 -13.22 6.70 26.11
N GLY A 299 -13.25 8.01 26.39
CA GLY A 299 -14.09 8.95 25.65
C GLY A 299 -13.73 9.02 24.16
N PHE A 300 -12.46 8.88 23.81
CA PHE A 300 -12.01 8.84 22.42
C PHE A 300 -12.51 7.59 21.68
N VAL A 301 -12.25 6.40 22.23
CA VAL A 301 -12.72 5.14 21.65
C VAL A 301 -14.24 5.07 21.59
N ARG A 302 -14.94 5.58 22.62
CA ARG A 302 -16.40 5.68 22.60
C ARG A 302 -16.89 6.49 21.41
N LYS A 303 -16.31 7.67 21.17
CA LYS A 303 -16.67 8.51 20.01
C LYS A 303 -16.36 7.83 18.68
N LEU A 304 -15.23 7.12 18.56
CA LEU A 304 -14.93 6.37 17.35
C LEU A 304 -16.03 5.35 17.05
N LYS A 305 -16.42 4.56 18.06
CA LYS A 305 -17.49 3.56 17.94
C LYS A 305 -18.86 4.17 17.65
N GLU A 306 -19.23 5.24 18.36
CA GLU A 306 -20.51 5.95 18.16
C GLU A 306 -20.66 6.51 16.73
N ASN A 307 -19.54 6.84 16.08
CA ASN A 307 -19.51 7.31 14.71
C ASN A 307 -19.22 6.21 13.68
N GLY A 308 -19.08 4.94 14.09
CA GLY A 308 -18.86 3.82 13.18
C GLY A 308 -17.48 3.81 12.49
N PHE A 309 -16.46 4.41 13.11
CA PHE A 309 -15.09 4.32 12.61
C PHE A 309 -14.44 2.98 12.99
N GLU A 310 -13.63 2.43 12.10
CA GLU A 310 -12.88 1.21 12.37
C GLU A 310 -11.73 1.50 13.34
N ILE A 311 -11.45 0.56 14.24
CA ILE A 311 -10.29 0.60 15.15
C ILE A 311 -9.33 -0.54 14.82
N GLY A 312 -8.12 -0.18 14.41
CA GLY A 312 -7.00 -1.10 14.18
C GLY A 312 -5.96 -1.06 15.30
N LEU A 313 -5.10 -2.08 15.38
CA LEU A 313 -3.95 -2.07 16.28
C LEU A 313 -2.76 -1.32 15.66
N HIS A 314 -2.14 -0.42 16.41
CA HIS A 314 -0.85 0.18 16.09
C HIS A 314 0.23 -0.32 17.07
N PRO A 315 0.85 -1.49 16.84
CA PRO A 315 1.71 -2.11 17.83
C PRO A 315 2.89 -1.22 18.23
N SER A 316 3.46 -1.47 19.41
CA SER A 316 4.66 -0.78 19.85
C SER A 316 5.84 -0.98 18.91
N PHE A 317 6.82 -0.08 18.99
CA PHE A 317 8.00 -0.03 18.13
C PHE A 317 8.70 -1.40 18.02
N ASP A 318 8.75 -2.18 19.10
CA ASP A 318 9.46 -3.45 19.19
C ASP A 318 8.57 -4.69 18.93
N ALA A 319 7.28 -4.51 18.64
CA ALA A 319 6.34 -5.63 18.50
C ALA A 319 6.43 -6.37 17.15
N PHE A 320 6.91 -5.70 16.10
CA PHE A 320 6.92 -6.22 14.72
C PHE A 320 7.60 -7.59 14.54
N ASP A 321 8.51 -7.98 15.45
CA ASP A 321 9.23 -9.26 15.44
C ASP A 321 9.04 -10.10 16.72
N LYS A 322 8.05 -9.76 17.57
CA LYS A 322 7.82 -10.43 18.87
C LYS A 322 6.36 -10.84 19.04
N ILE A 323 6.08 -12.12 18.81
CA ILE A 323 4.71 -12.67 18.86
C ILE A 323 4.01 -12.43 20.21
N GLU A 324 4.69 -12.70 21.33
CA GLU A 324 4.11 -12.53 22.66
C GLU A 324 3.79 -11.06 22.96
N LEU A 325 4.65 -10.13 22.50
CA LEU A 325 4.41 -8.70 22.69
C LEU A 325 3.20 -8.24 21.88
N MET A 326 3.14 -8.60 20.58
CA MET A 326 2.01 -8.26 19.73
C MET A 326 0.71 -8.93 20.19
N ARG A 327 0.76 -10.17 20.71
CA ARG A 327 -0.40 -10.86 21.30
C ARG A 327 -0.95 -10.11 22.49
N ASN A 328 -0.11 -9.79 23.46
CA ASN A 328 -0.52 -9.04 24.65
C ASN A 328 -1.11 -7.68 24.29
N GLU A 329 -0.51 -7.00 23.30
CA GLU A 329 -1.00 -5.72 22.79
C GLU A 329 -2.34 -5.85 22.06
N LYS A 330 -2.55 -6.92 21.28
CA LYS A 330 -3.82 -7.25 20.62
C LYS A 330 -4.91 -7.55 21.66
N GLU A 331 -4.63 -8.43 22.62
CA GLU A 331 -5.58 -8.79 23.68
C GLU A 331 -6.01 -7.56 24.49
N LYS A 332 -5.04 -6.72 24.84
CA LYS A 332 -5.30 -5.49 25.59
C LYS A 332 -6.18 -4.50 24.82
N ILE A 333 -5.97 -4.30 23.52
CA ILE A 333 -6.84 -3.42 22.72
C ILE A 333 -8.23 -4.03 22.50
N LEU A 334 -8.32 -5.34 22.29
CA LEU A 334 -9.60 -6.05 22.15
C LEU A 334 -10.46 -5.89 23.41
N GLU A 335 -9.87 -6.09 24.58
CA GLU A 335 -10.57 -5.93 25.87
C GLU A 335 -11.07 -4.48 26.06
N PHE A 336 -10.25 -3.49 25.70
CA PHE A 336 -10.57 -2.08 25.89
C PHE A 336 -11.62 -1.56 24.91
N VAL A 337 -11.54 -1.97 23.65
CA VAL A 337 -12.49 -1.55 22.62
C VAL A 337 -13.80 -2.33 22.74
N GLY A 338 -13.76 -3.60 23.19
CA GLY A 338 -14.92 -4.46 23.33
C GLY A 338 -15.55 -4.87 22.00
N SER A 339 -14.75 -4.93 20.93
CA SER A 339 -15.12 -5.44 19.61
C SER A 339 -13.89 -6.06 18.93
N ASN A 340 -14.09 -6.70 17.78
CA ASN A 340 -12.99 -7.24 16.98
C ASN A 340 -12.05 -6.11 16.51
N VAL A 341 -10.77 -6.45 16.34
CA VAL A 341 -9.73 -5.61 15.78
C VAL A 341 -9.08 -6.42 14.65
N PHE A 342 -9.48 -6.13 13.42
CA PHE A 342 -9.08 -6.88 12.22
C PHE A 342 -7.79 -6.36 11.60
N GLY A 343 -7.53 -5.07 11.73
CA GLY A 343 -6.36 -4.41 11.15
C GLY A 343 -5.17 -4.25 12.08
N VAL A 344 -3.99 -4.20 11.47
CA VAL A 344 -2.73 -3.83 12.11
C VAL A 344 -1.90 -2.89 11.22
N ARG A 345 -1.18 -1.97 11.83
CA ARG A 345 -0.15 -1.14 11.17
C ARG A 345 1.06 -1.00 12.07
N GLN A 346 2.24 -1.44 11.62
CA GLN A 346 3.43 -1.40 12.46
C GLN A 346 3.94 0.02 12.65
N HIS A 347 4.32 0.33 13.89
CA HIS A 347 4.88 1.62 14.22
C HIS A 347 6.20 1.88 13.49
N TYR A 348 6.40 3.13 13.03
CA TYR A 348 7.50 3.54 12.14
C TYR A 348 7.56 2.85 10.77
N LEU A 349 6.53 2.08 10.39
CA LEU A 349 6.54 1.20 9.23
C LEU A 349 7.64 0.13 9.29
N ARG A 350 7.97 -0.34 10.51
CA ARG A 350 8.93 -1.44 10.72
C ARG A 350 8.31 -2.75 10.28
N TYR A 351 8.99 -3.46 9.39
CA TYR A 351 8.45 -4.69 8.83
C TYR A 351 9.57 -5.68 8.54
N ASN A 352 9.38 -6.93 8.96
CA ASN A 352 10.26 -8.03 8.62
C ASN A 352 9.44 -9.12 7.93
N PHE A 353 9.61 -9.24 6.61
CA PHE A 353 8.87 -10.20 5.78
C PHE A 353 9.00 -11.67 6.20
N LYS A 354 10.00 -12.04 7.00
CA LYS A 354 10.14 -13.41 7.52
C LYS A 354 9.39 -13.66 8.82
N ILE A 355 9.01 -12.60 9.53
CA ILE A 355 8.51 -12.71 10.91
C ILE A 355 7.17 -12.00 11.07
N THR A 356 7.09 -10.73 10.67
CA THR A 356 5.93 -9.86 10.90
C THR A 356 4.63 -10.43 10.32
N PRO A 357 4.52 -10.79 9.02
CA PRO A 357 3.27 -11.32 8.48
C PRO A 357 2.87 -12.66 9.12
N PHE A 358 3.85 -13.48 9.54
CA PHE A 358 3.58 -14.74 10.24
C PHE A 358 2.93 -14.48 11.60
N ILE A 359 3.51 -13.58 12.40
CA ILE A 359 2.92 -13.17 13.67
C ILE A 359 1.50 -12.65 13.45
N GLN A 360 1.31 -11.79 12.45
CA GLN A 360 0.02 -11.15 12.23
C GLN A 360 -1.05 -12.15 11.78
N SER A 361 -0.71 -13.06 10.86
CA SER A 361 -1.59 -14.13 10.43
C SER A 361 -1.92 -15.11 11.56
N GLU A 362 -0.93 -15.52 12.36
CA GLU A 362 -1.11 -16.40 13.53
C GLU A 362 -2.01 -15.77 14.60
N LEU A 363 -1.91 -14.45 14.79
CA LEU A 363 -2.78 -13.71 15.70
C LEU A 363 -4.17 -13.43 15.11
N GLY A 364 -4.43 -13.81 13.86
CA GLY A 364 -5.73 -13.65 13.20
C GLY A 364 -6.06 -12.20 12.84
N PHE A 365 -5.08 -11.40 12.41
CA PHE A 365 -5.38 -10.14 11.71
C PHE A 365 -5.85 -10.45 10.28
N LYS A 366 -6.86 -9.72 9.80
CA LYS A 366 -7.37 -9.85 8.43
C LYS A 366 -6.45 -9.16 7.44
N TYR A 367 -5.91 -8.00 7.85
CA TYR A 367 -5.02 -7.21 7.01
C TYR A 367 -3.96 -6.46 7.82
N ASP A 368 -2.84 -6.18 7.16
CA ASP A 368 -1.81 -5.21 7.52
C ASP A 368 -1.85 -4.03 6.55
N SER A 369 -1.56 -2.83 7.04
CA SER A 369 -1.39 -1.63 6.20
C SER A 369 -0.09 -0.92 6.56
N THR A 370 1.02 -1.64 6.52
CA THR A 370 2.35 -1.11 6.89
C THR A 370 3.22 -0.79 5.69
N LEU A 371 3.07 -1.49 4.56
CA LEU A 371 3.98 -1.35 3.43
C LEU A 371 3.76 -0.01 2.70
N GLY A 372 4.50 1.00 3.14
CA GLY A 372 4.60 2.33 2.53
C GLY A 372 6.02 2.85 2.56
N PHE A 373 6.33 3.83 1.71
CA PHE A 373 7.62 4.51 1.77
C PHE A 373 7.71 5.44 3.00
N THR A 374 8.92 5.59 3.53
CA THR A 374 9.15 6.36 4.77
C THR A 374 9.65 7.78 4.51
N SER A 375 10.19 8.02 3.32
CA SER A 375 10.82 9.29 2.91
C SER A 375 10.25 9.87 1.61
N ARG A 376 9.27 9.20 1.00
CA ARG A 376 8.57 9.63 -0.22
C ARG A 376 7.14 9.06 -0.25
N GLN A 377 6.32 9.54 -1.17
CA GLN A 377 5.06 8.88 -1.55
C GLN A 377 5.28 7.88 -2.70
N GLY A 378 4.30 7.02 -2.94
CA GLY A 378 4.26 6.14 -4.11
C GLY A 378 3.94 4.69 -3.79
N PHE A 379 4.10 3.82 -4.79
CA PHE A 379 3.73 2.40 -4.74
C PHE A 379 4.94 1.54 -4.38
N ARG A 380 5.17 1.32 -3.07
CA ARG A 380 6.33 0.55 -2.56
C ARG A 380 6.42 -0.87 -3.15
N CYS A 381 5.28 -1.52 -3.32
CA CYS A 381 5.14 -2.85 -3.94
C CYS A 381 4.84 -2.79 -5.44
N GLY A 382 4.88 -1.61 -6.06
CA GLY A 382 4.54 -1.40 -7.47
C GLY A 382 3.09 -1.78 -7.81
N TYR A 383 2.20 -1.84 -6.82
CA TYR A 383 0.85 -2.38 -6.97
C TYR A 383 -0.17 -1.53 -6.22
N ALA A 384 -1.36 -1.37 -6.79
CA ALA A 384 -2.41 -0.46 -6.32
C ALA A 384 -3.66 -1.16 -5.78
N PHE A 385 -3.57 -2.43 -5.38
CA PHE A 385 -4.72 -3.17 -4.80
C PHE A 385 -4.27 -3.91 -3.54
N PRO A 386 -5.22 -4.29 -2.67
CA PRO A 386 -4.93 -5.27 -1.64
C PRO A 386 -4.42 -6.58 -2.25
N PHE A 387 -3.51 -7.26 -1.55
CA PHE A 387 -3.03 -8.58 -1.94
C PHE A 387 -2.66 -9.39 -0.71
N LYS A 388 -2.78 -10.71 -0.79
CA LYS A 388 -2.31 -11.58 0.29
C LYS A 388 -0.79 -11.68 0.28
N ILE A 389 -0.16 -11.60 1.44
CA ILE A 389 1.31 -11.72 1.53
C ILE A 389 1.74 -13.12 1.09
N PHE A 390 2.75 -13.21 0.22
CA PHE A 390 3.37 -14.48 -0.14
C PHE A 390 4.52 -14.81 0.82
N ASP A 391 4.48 -15.98 1.45
CA ASP A 391 5.63 -16.54 2.16
C ASP A 391 6.58 -17.19 1.14
N VAL A 392 7.72 -16.54 0.90
CA VAL A 392 8.77 -17.03 0.00
C VAL A 392 9.46 -18.27 0.56
N ASP A 393 9.55 -18.43 1.87
CA ASP A 393 10.24 -19.55 2.51
C ASP A 393 9.38 -20.81 2.49
N GLY A 394 8.10 -20.69 2.87
CA GLY A 394 7.10 -21.76 2.77
C GLY A 394 6.52 -21.97 1.36
N ASN A 395 6.79 -21.07 0.43
CA ASN A 395 6.27 -21.07 -0.94
C ASN A 395 4.73 -21.21 -0.97
N VAL A 396 4.06 -20.35 -0.20
CA VAL A 396 2.62 -20.37 0.02
C VAL A 396 2.11 -18.96 0.26
N GLU A 397 0.88 -18.69 -0.17
CA GLU A 397 0.18 -17.45 0.16
C GLU A 397 -0.33 -17.51 1.61
N MET A 398 -0.13 -16.42 2.36
CA MET A 398 -0.56 -16.30 3.75
C MET A 398 -2.00 -15.78 3.84
N GLU A 399 -2.70 -16.16 4.90
CA GLU A 399 -4.06 -15.67 5.20
C GLU A 399 -4.01 -14.30 5.89
N ILE A 400 -3.34 -13.34 5.25
CA ILE A 400 -3.31 -11.93 5.65
C ILE A 400 -3.13 -11.05 4.41
N TYR A 401 -4.01 -10.06 4.27
CA TYR A 401 -3.90 -9.04 3.23
C TYR A 401 -2.90 -7.96 3.63
N GLU A 402 -2.19 -7.42 2.64
CA GLU A 402 -1.59 -6.10 2.71
C GLU A 402 -2.49 -5.10 2.01
N ILE A 403 -2.65 -3.92 2.60
CA ILE A 403 -3.21 -2.72 1.97
C ILE A 403 -2.10 -1.64 1.93
N PRO A 404 -1.28 -1.58 0.86
CA PRO A 404 -0.09 -0.74 0.84
C PRO A 404 -0.43 0.74 0.99
N ILE A 405 0.38 1.46 1.78
CA ILE A 405 0.26 2.91 1.92
C ILE A 405 0.86 3.58 0.68
N VAL A 406 0.06 4.43 0.03
CA VAL A 406 0.47 5.20 -1.14
C VAL A 406 0.93 6.60 -0.75
N PHE A 407 0.24 7.22 0.21
CA PHE A 407 0.55 8.55 0.73
C PHE A 407 0.52 8.58 2.25
N MET A 408 1.49 9.27 2.85
CA MET A 408 1.58 9.52 4.28
C MET A 408 2.03 10.97 4.54
N ASP A 409 1.28 11.72 5.34
CA ASP A 409 1.58 13.11 5.68
C ASP A 409 2.96 13.30 6.34
N ALA A 410 3.39 12.38 7.20
CA ALA A 410 4.67 12.39 7.91
C ALA A 410 5.90 12.47 6.99
N VAL A 411 5.80 11.98 5.75
CA VAL A 411 6.84 12.12 4.72
C VAL A 411 7.21 13.60 4.50
N TYR A 412 6.22 14.48 4.58
CA TYR A 412 6.39 15.92 4.37
C TYR A 412 6.52 16.68 5.70
N GLN A 413 5.80 16.28 6.76
CA GLN A 413 5.86 16.97 8.06
C GLN A 413 7.21 16.81 8.77
N TYR A 414 7.81 15.63 8.70
CA TYR A 414 9.07 15.31 9.40
C TYR A 414 10.27 15.17 8.45
N GLY A 415 10.02 15.12 7.14
CA GLY A 415 11.05 15.16 6.13
C GLY A 415 11.70 16.53 5.99
N LYS A 416 12.88 16.60 5.37
CA LYS A 416 13.52 17.87 4.97
C LYS A 416 12.89 18.42 3.69
N ASN A 417 11.57 18.44 3.62
CA ASN A 417 10.86 18.85 2.41
C ASN A 417 10.63 20.37 2.41
N VAL A 418 10.75 20.98 1.24
CA VAL A 418 10.63 22.45 1.03
C VAL A 418 9.35 22.79 0.28
N LYS A 419 8.52 21.79 -0.05
CA LYS A 419 7.31 21.96 -0.85
C LYS A 419 6.21 22.71 -0.10
N SER A 420 5.44 23.49 -0.84
CA SER A 420 4.23 24.15 -0.31
C SER A 420 3.08 23.16 -0.15
N ILE A 421 2.06 23.56 0.62
CA ILE A 421 0.83 22.79 0.83
C ILE A 421 0.12 22.48 -0.50
N GLU A 422 0.11 23.43 -1.44
CA GLU A 422 -0.49 23.29 -2.76
C GLU A 422 0.31 22.34 -3.66
N GLU A 423 1.65 22.38 -3.58
CA GLU A 423 2.51 21.43 -4.29
C GLU A 423 2.28 20.00 -3.79
N ILE A 424 2.16 19.83 -2.46
CA ILE A 424 1.84 18.54 -1.85
C ILE A 424 0.49 18.05 -2.33
N LEU A 425 -0.58 18.86 -2.22
CA LEU A 425 -1.91 18.48 -2.69
C LEU A 425 -1.90 18.08 -4.18
N SER A 426 -1.18 18.82 -5.02
CA SER A 426 -1.01 18.49 -6.45
C SER A 426 -0.34 17.12 -6.66
N GLU A 427 0.66 16.77 -5.87
CA GLU A 427 1.33 15.46 -5.93
C GLU A 427 0.42 14.31 -5.49
N VAL A 428 -0.36 14.51 -4.43
CA VAL A 428 -1.31 13.51 -3.94
C VAL A 428 -2.43 13.28 -4.96
N VAL A 429 -2.96 14.35 -5.56
CA VAL A 429 -3.99 14.26 -6.61
C VAL A 429 -3.47 13.57 -7.87
N LYS A 430 -2.19 13.72 -8.21
CA LYS A 430 -1.57 12.96 -9.31
C LYS A 430 -1.60 11.46 -9.01
N LEU A 431 -1.24 11.03 -7.81
CA LEU A 431 -1.32 9.62 -7.42
C LEU A 431 -2.76 9.10 -7.43
N LEU A 432 -3.73 9.90 -6.97
CA LEU A 432 -5.15 9.57 -7.02
C LEU A 432 -5.60 9.25 -8.46
N ARG A 433 -5.20 10.08 -9.42
CA ARG A 433 -5.52 9.88 -10.84
C ARG A 433 -4.84 8.65 -11.42
N VAL A 434 -3.60 8.35 -11.01
CA VAL A 434 -2.93 7.09 -11.37
C VAL A 434 -3.75 5.89 -10.89
N VAL A 435 -4.17 5.88 -9.63
CA VAL A 435 -5.00 4.79 -9.06
C VAL A 435 -6.33 4.66 -9.80
N LYS A 436 -6.99 5.78 -10.11
CA LYS A 436 -8.25 5.82 -10.86
C LYS A 436 -8.15 5.13 -12.21
N VAL A 437 -7.07 5.35 -12.96
CA VAL A 437 -6.86 4.72 -14.28
C VAL A 437 -6.82 3.19 -14.17
N PHE A 438 -6.21 2.65 -13.10
CA PHE A 438 -6.12 1.21 -12.88
C PHE A 438 -7.29 0.62 -12.09
N GLY A 439 -8.16 1.46 -11.51
CA GLY A 439 -9.28 1.08 -10.66
C GLY A 439 -8.87 0.51 -9.31
N GLY A 440 -7.71 0.91 -8.82
CA GLY A 440 -7.13 0.43 -7.57
C GLY A 440 -7.69 1.11 -6.32
N VAL A 441 -6.96 0.95 -5.23
CA VAL A 441 -7.15 1.58 -3.94
C VAL A 441 -6.00 2.52 -3.66
N MET A 442 -6.30 3.79 -3.37
CA MET A 442 -5.32 4.74 -2.85
C MET A 442 -5.42 4.78 -1.33
N THR A 443 -4.47 4.14 -0.65
CA THR A 443 -4.40 4.20 0.81
C THR A 443 -3.66 5.43 1.25
N VAL A 444 -4.32 6.24 2.07
CA VAL A 444 -3.75 7.48 2.62
C VAL A 444 -3.67 7.41 4.15
N LEU A 445 -2.57 7.89 4.67
CA LEU A 445 -2.30 8.01 6.10
C LEU A 445 -2.19 9.49 6.45
N PHE A 446 -3.11 9.96 7.27
CA PHE A 446 -3.01 11.25 7.95
C PHE A 446 -2.92 10.99 9.45
N HIS A 447 -2.02 11.64 10.17
CA HIS A 447 -2.02 11.50 11.63
C HIS A 447 -3.22 12.24 12.22
N ASN A 448 -3.68 11.81 13.39
CA ASN A 448 -4.81 12.42 14.09
C ASN A 448 -4.59 13.91 14.48
N THR A 449 -3.38 14.42 14.26
CA THR A 449 -2.98 15.82 14.44
C THR A 449 -3.20 16.69 13.20
N VAL A 450 -3.84 16.18 12.14
CA VAL A 450 -4.05 16.91 10.87
C VAL A 450 -4.70 18.30 11.05
N TYR A 451 -5.57 18.46 12.06
CA TYR A 451 -6.22 19.73 12.42
C TYR A 451 -5.49 20.52 13.54
N ASP A 452 -4.27 20.13 13.91
CA ASP A 452 -3.50 20.85 14.94
C ASP A 452 -3.03 22.21 14.43
N GLU A 453 -3.75 23.24 14.82
CA GLU A 453 -3.48 24.62 14.43
C GLU A 453 -2.22 25.23 15.09
N PHE A 454 -1.44 24.44 15.86
CA PHE A 454 -0.16 24.87 16.41
C PHE A 454 1.03 24.38 15.59
N ASP A 455 1.02 23.12 15.17
CA ASP A 455 2.19 22.47 14.56
C ASP A 455 1.91 21.85 13.18
N SER A 456 0.65 21.69 12.77
CA SER A 456 0.24 21.06 11.50
C SER A 456 -0.52 22.01 10.58
N TRP A 457 -0.11 23.28 10.52
CA TRP A 457 -0.79 24.30 9.71
C TRP A 457 -0.90 23.91 8.22
N GLY A 458 -2.12 24.00 7.67
CA GLY A 458 -2.43 23.71 6.26
C GLY A 458 -2.68 22.23 5.94
N TRP A 459 -2.43 21.31 6.88
CA TRP A 459 -2.68 19.88 6.68
C TRP A 459 -4.17 19.54 6.69
N ASP A 460 -4.95 20.28 7.46
CA ASP A 460 -6.41 20.27 7.40
C ASP A 460 -6.93 20.55 5.98
N PHE A 461 -6.37 21.57 5.32
CA PHE A 461 -6.70 21.87 3.92
C PHE A 461 -6.31 20.72 2.98
N VAL A 462 -5.10 20.17 3.09
CA VAL A 462 -4.68 19.02 2.24
C VAL A 462 -5.63 17.85 2.40
N TYR A 463 -5.94 17.49 3.65
CA TYR A 463 -6.83 16.37 3.96
C TYR A 463 -8.25 16.60 3.44
N GLU A 464 -8.85 17.75 3.74
CA GLU A 464 -10.22 18.03 3.33
C GLU A 464 -10.37 18.13 1.80
N GLU A 465 -9.45 18.83 1.14
CA GLU A 465 -9.51 18.98 -0.32
C GLU A 465 -9.21 17.67 -1.03
N PHE A 466 -8.28 16.85 -0.51
CA PHE A 466 -8.04 15.52 -1.06
C PHE A 466 -9.30 14.65 -1.00
N VAL A 467 -9.99 14.59 0.14
CA VAL A 467 -11.21 13.79 0.29
C VAL A 467 -12.32 14.30 -0.63
N LYS A 468 -12.53 15.62 -0.71
CA LYS A 468 -13.51 16.23 -1.62
C LYS A 468 -13.21 15.86 -3.08
N LEU A 469 -11.96 16.02 -3.51
CA LEU A 469 -11.53 15.69 -4.88
C LEU A 469 -11.67 14.20 -5.19
N ALA A 470 -11.38 13.31 -4.22
CA ALA A 470 -11.59 11.88 -4.39
C ALA A 470 -13.07 11.54 -4.65
N LEU A 471 -13.99 12.13 -3.87
CA LEU A 471 -15.43 11.96 -4.06
C LEU A 471 -15.91 12.54 -5.40
N GLU A 472 -15.43 13.73 -5.78
CA GLU A 472 -15.74 14.38 -7.06
C GLU A 472 -15.25 13.56 -8.27
N GLU A 473 -14.07 12.95 -8.16
CA GLU A 473 -13.50 12.06 -9.17
C GLU A 473 -14.21 10.69 -9.23
N GLY A 474 -15.13 10.43 -8.30
CA GLY A 474 -16.00 9.25 -8.27
C GLY A 474 -15.42 8.05 -7.52
N ALA A 475 -14.55 8.27 -6.53
CA ALA A 475 -14.04 7.21 -5.68
C ALA A 475 -15.11 6.66 -4.71
N PHE A 476 -15.02 5.38 -4.36
CA PHE A 476 -15.47 4.92 -3.05
C PHE A 476 -14.45 5.39 -2.00
N VAL A 477 -14.89 5.84 -0.83
CA VAL A 477 -13.99 6.35 0.21
C VAL A 477 -14.40 5.74 1.55
N GLY A 478 -13.56 4.88 2.10
CA GLY A 478 -13.89 4.08 3.27
C GLY A 478 -12.68 3.62 4.09
N SER A 479 -12.99 2.87 5.13
CA SER A 479 -12.04 2.22 6.03
C SER A 479 -11.35 1.03 5.37
N CYS A 480 -10.26 0.55 5.97
CA CYS A 480 -9.59 -0.66 5.54
C CYS A 480 -10.51 -1.89 5.57
N GLU A 481 -11.35 -2.04 6.60
CA GLU A 481 -12.32 -3.14 6.70
C GLU A 481 -13.29 -3.13 5.51
N GLU A 482 -13.90 -1.98 5.20
CA GLU A 482 -14.80 -1.83 4.04
C GLU A 482 -14.08 -2.15 2.73
N ILE A 483 -12.83 -1.69 2.56
CA ILE A 483 -12.03 -2.00 1.37
C ILE A 483 -11.78 -3.51 1.23
N ILE A 484 -11.43 -4.21 2.31
CA ILE A 484 -11.20 -5.65 2.25
C ILE A 484 -12.50 -6.41 2.00
N ASP A 485 -13.59 -6.02 2.65
CA ASP A 485 -14.89 -6.64 2.46
C ASP A 485 -15.35 -6.54 1.00
N LEU A 486 -15.23 -5.35 0.40
CA LEU A 486 -15.52 -5.14 -1.02
C LEU A 486 -14.57 -5.93 -1.92
N PHE A 487 -13.29 -6.03 -1.57
CA PHE A 487 -12.30 -6.74 -2.35
C PHE A 487 -12.51 -8.27 -2.34
N GLU A 488 -12.98 -8.81 -1.22
CA GLU A 488 -13.35 -10.22 -1.05
C GLU A 488 -14.68 -10.57 -1.71
N THR A 489 -15.62 -9.62 -1.80
CA THR A 489 -16.86 -9.82 -2.55
C THR A 489 -16.60 -9.87 -4.06
N LYS A 490 -17.18 -10.87 -4.74
CA LYS A 490 -16.97 -11.15 -6.18
C LYS A 490 -17.84 -10.29 -7.08
#